data_AF-A0A2B5J167-F1
#
_entry.id   AF-A0A2B5J167-F1
#
_cell.length_a   1.000
_cell.length_b   1.000
_cell.length_c   1.000
_cell.angle_alpha   90.00
_cell.angle_beta   90.00
_cell.angle_gamma   90.00
#
_symmetry.space_group_name_H-M   'P 1'
#
loop_
_entity.id
_entity.type
_entity.pdbx_description
1 polymer ?
#
loop_
_entity_poly.entity_id
_entity_poly.type
_entity_poly.pdbx_seq_one_letter_code
_entity_poly.pdbx_strand_id
1 'polypeptide(L)'
;MKFRFITPLFNLKLETVLNKGIELFPGARITNGPEEKNKILNTQLMQHTAGKISIREYDNNPYLYIDGEFEAIKSKAEMDEIGVKYTYYYLRLAQSFLQDLWLIKDNSIYVRDGFLLAYYKDFEDGFIYKASLSEIFYHSSCVDMESNFTKNQILSATRDFIPYPIEEYDEKNFGGKNPDADHLFKNKGSNRLDRAFYFTIRARTCCILPMKIVFYCNALECLFTVGTSEVNHKIAERVALLLGTSGESKKELYKIIKMAYDCRSTVVHGQHIKGEEVKLVHVSQKLDDILRELLTGKHEVFSKKDPEMEETFTNLLFNVN
;
A
#
# COMPACT_ATOMS: atom_id res chain seq x y z
N MET A 1 -22.31 8.43 -20.01
CA MET A 1 -21.03 8.33 -20.75
C MET A 1 -20.23 7.19 -20.15
N LYS A 2 -19.78 6.24 -20.97
CA LYS A 2 -19.01 5.10 -20.47
C LYS A 2 -17.59 5.53 -20.15
N PHE A 3 -16.92 4.81 -19.25
CA PHE A 3 -15.50 5.00 -19.03
C PHE A 3 -14.77 3.68 -18.84
N ARG A 4 -13.46 3.72 -19.11
CA ARG A 4 -12.51 2.69 -18.74
C ARG A 4 -11.24 3.34 -18.18
N PHE A 5 -10.92 3.07 -16.93
CA PHE A 5 -9.62 3.37 -16.35
C PHE A 5 -8.64 2.25 -16.63
N ILE A 6 -7.35 2.56 -16.82
CA ILE A 6 -6.27 1.59 -16.98
C ILE A 6 -4.96 2.09 -16.37
N THR A 7 -4.22 1.20 -15.70
CA THR A 7 -2.87 1.48 -15.16
C THR A 7 -1.99 0.22 -15.21
N PRO A 8 -0.69 0.32 -15.54
CA PRO A 8 0.23 -0.81 -15.46
C PRO A 8 0.64 -1.04 -14.00
N LEU A 9 0.79 -2.31 -13.62
CA LEU A 9 1.24 -2.73 -12.31
C LEU A 9 2.73 -3.09 -12.40
N PHE A 10 3.59 -2.13 -12.09
CA PHE A 10 5.04 -2.31 -12.16
C PHE A 10 5.50 -3.35 -11.14
N ASN A 11 6.52 -4.13 -11.51
CA ASN A 11 7.10 -5.20 -10.71
C ASN A 11 6.16 -6.36 -10.35
N LEU A 12 4.89 -6.35 -10.77
CA LEU A 12 4.04 -7.51 -10.62
C LEU A 12 4.31 -8.50 -11.75
N LYS A 13 4.46 -9.78 -11.42
CA LYS A 13 4.35 -10.88 -12.38
C LYS A 13 3.25 -11.83 -11.96
N LEU A 14 2.53 -12.34 -12.94
CA LEU A 14 1.53 -13.37 -12.74
C LEU A 14 2.07 -14.67 -13.32
N GLU A 15 2.08 -15.72 -12.52
CA GLU A 15 2.62 -17.03 -12.92
C GLU A 15 1.87 -17.66 -14.10
N THR A 16 0.63 -17.24 -14.33
CA THR A 16 -0.22 -17.72 -15.41
C THR A 16 -0.81 -16.55 -16.19
N VAL A 17 -1.11 -16.77 -17.47
CA VAL A 17 -1.86 -15.81 -18.28
C VAL A 17 -3.34 -15.80 -17.88
N LEU A 18 -3.85 -14.64 -17.51
CA LEU A 18 -5.22 -14.41 -17.06
C LEU A 18 -6.03 -13.66 -18.12
N ASN A 19 -6.35 -14.29 -19.25
CA ASN A 19 -7.04 -13.61 -20.36
C ASN A 19 -8.35 -12.90 -19.97
N LYS A 20 -9.14 -13.50 -19.08
CA LYS A 20 -10.39 -12.89 -18.56
C LYS A 20 -10.17 -11.95 -17.36
N GLY A 21 -8.95 -11.91 -16.83
CA GLY A 21 -8.61 -11.23 -15.58
C GLY A 21 -9.21 -11.87 -14.33
N ILE A 22 -8.73 -11.40 -13.17
CA ILE A 22 -9.36 -11.61 -11.86
C ILE A 22 -10.11 -10.34 -11.54
N GLU A 23 -11.40 -10.48 -11.19
CA GLU A 23 -12.23 -9.35 -10.77
C GLU A 23 -11.93 -9.01 -9.31
N LEU A 24 -11.66 -7.73 -9.03
CA LEU A 24 -11.33 -7.21 -7.70
C LEU A 24 -12.60 -6.73 -6.99
N PHE A 25 -13.41 -5.99 -7.72
CA PHE A 25 -14.73 -5.50 -7.36
C PHE A 25 -15.50 -5.25 -8.66
N PRO A 26 -16.82 -5.02 -8.64
CA PRO A 26 -17.60 -4.88 -9.86
C PRO A 26 -16.99 -3.87 -10.83
N GLY A 27 -16.65 -4.35 -12.04
CA GLY A 27 -16.04 -3.54 -13.11
C GLY A 27 -14.51 -3.45 -13.07
N ALA A 28 -13.84 -3.82 -11.97
CA ALA A 28 -12.38 -3.74 -11.83
C ALA A 28 -11.71 -5.11 -11.99
N ARG A 29 -10.71 -5.20 -12.86
CA ARG A 29 -10.00 -6.45 -13.15
C ARG A 29 -8.49 -6.28 -13.26
N ILE A 30 -7.74 -7.27 -12.77
CA ILE A 30 -6.30 -7.43 -13.00
C ILE A 30 -6.06 -8.53 -14.02
N THR A 31 -5.21 -8.27 -15.00
CA THR A 31 -4.89 -9.21 -16.07
C THR A 31 -3.51 -8.94 -16.68
N ASN A 32 -2.96 -9.94 -17.36
CA ASN A 32 -1.81 -9.85 -18.27
C ASN A 32 -2.19 -10.35 -19.68
N GLY A 33 -3.48 -10.42 -19.99
CA GLY A 33 -4.00 -10.87 -21.28
C GLY A 33 -3.78 -9.82 -22.37
N PRO A 34 -3.30 -10.18 -23.56
CA PRO A 34 -3.02 -9.21 -24.61
C PRO A 34 -4.28 -8.67 -25.28
N GLU A 35 -5.39 -9.40 -25.25
CA GLU A 35 -6.61 -9.05 -25.98
C GLU A 35 -7.24 -7.74 -25.46
N GLU A 36 -7.52 -7.66 -24.16
CA GLU A 36 -8.08 -6.44 -23.55
C GLU A 36 -7.08 -5.29 -23.62
N LYS A 37 -5.78 -5.55 -23.43
CA LYS A 37 -4.72 -4.54 -23.58
C LYS A 37 -4.77 -3.90 -24.95
N ASN A 38 -4.80 -4.71 -26.01
CA ASN A 38 -4.81 -4.24 -27.38
C ASN A 38 -6.07 -3.46 -27.72
N LYS A 39 -7.25 -3.90 -27.23
CA LYS A 39 -8.51 -3.15 -27.41
C LYS A 39 -8.41 -1.72 -26.87
N ILE A 40 -7.75 -1.55 -25.73
CA ILE A 40 -7.64 -0.24 -25.06
C ILE A 40 -6.52 0.60 -25.70
N LEU A 41 -5.32 0.03 -25.84
CA LEU A 41 -4.10 0.77 -26.16
C LEU A 41 -3.81 0.93 -27.66
N ASN A 42 -4.38 0.09 -28.54
CA ASN A 42 -4.15 0.18 -29.98
C ASN A 42 -5.18 1.04 -30.71
N THR A 43 -5.74 2.02 -30.02
CA THR A 43 -6.62 3.05 -30.60
C THR A 43 -5.78 4.25 -31.05
N GLN A 44 -6.23 4.96 -32.09
CA GLN A 44 -5.60 6.20 -32.53
C GLN A 44 -5.64 7.25 -31.41
N LEU A 45 -6.76 7.31 -30.69
CA LEU A 45 -6.91 8.18 -29.53
C LEU A 45 -5.81 7.94 -28.47
N MET A 46 -5.61 6.70 -28.01
CA MET A 46 -4.56 6.40 -27.02
C MET A 46 -3.16 6.68 -27.57
N GLN A 47 -2.87 6.25 -28.81
CA GLN A 47 -1.56 6.44 -29.43
C GLN A 47 -1.20 7.91 -29.57
N HIS A 48 -2.18 8.76 -29.87
CA HIS A 48 -1.99 10.21 -30.01
C HIS A 48 -1.88 10.92 -28.66
N THR A 49 -2.77 10.62 -27.71
CA THR A 49 -2.86 11.38 -26.45
C THR A 49 -1.94 10.84 -25.34
N ALA A 50 -1.91 9.53 -25.11
CA ALA A 50 -1.04 8.93 -24.10
C ALA A 50 0.41 8.80 -24.59
N GLY A 51 0.57 8.64 -25.91
CA GLY A 51 1.86 8.50 -26.58
C GLY A 51 2.43 7.09 -26.48
N LYS A 52 3.24 6.73 -27.49
CA LYS A 52 3.87 5.40 -27.61
C LYS A 52 4.75 5.03 -26.43
N ILE A 53 5.39 6.00 -25.77
CA ILE A 53 6.28 5.74 -24.62
C ILE A 53 5.45 5.20 -23.45
N SER A 54 4.38 5.89 -23.06
CA SER A 54 3.51 5.46 -21.96
C SER A 54 2.84 4.11 -22.25
N ILE A 55 2.45 3.87 -23.51
CA ILE A 55 1.80 2.62 -23.93
C ILE A 55 2.77 1.42 -23.80
N ARG A 56 4.05 1.60 -24.10
CA ARG A 56 5.05 0.52 -23.99
C ARG A 56 5.27 0.03 -22.56
N GLU A 57 4.91 0.83 -21.56
CA GLU A 57 5.02 0.40 -20.15
C GLU A 57 4.09 -0.78 -19.82
N TYR A 58 3.11 -1.07 -20.67
CA TYR A 58 2.21 -2.22 -20.53
C TYR A 58 2.72 -3.52 -21.19
N ASP A 59 3.85 -3.49 -21.89
CA ASP A 59 4.27 -4.66 -22.67
C ASP A 59 4.71 -5.83 -21.79
N ASN A 60 5.33 -5.54 -20.66
CA ASN A 60 5.87 -6.55 -19.74
C ASN A 60 5.20 -6.55 -18.37
N ASN A 61 4.18 -5.73 -18.18
CA ASN A 61 3.50 -5.57 -16.90
C ASN A 61 2.05 -6.06 -17.01
N PRO A 62 1.58 -6.85 -16.03
CA PRO A 62 0.15 -6.94 -15.75
C PRO A 62 -0.43 -5.54 -15.57
N TYR A 63 -1.72 -5.41 -15.80
CA TYR A 63 -2.41 -4.14 -15.69
C TYR A 63 -3.75 -4.33 -14.99
N LEU A 64 -4.19 -3.24 -14.38
CA LEU A 64 -5.53 -3.11 -13.81
C LEU A 64 -6.35 -2.23 -14.73
N TYR A 65 -7.59 -2.62 -14.98
CA TYR A 65 -8.58 -1.76 -15.63
C TYR A 65 -9.89 -1.74 -14.85
N ILE A 66 -10.64 -0.63 -14.95
CA ILE A 66 -11.92 -0.43 -14.27
C ILE A 66 -12.93 0.11 -15.28
N ASP A 67 -14.02 -0.61 -15.47
CA ASP A 67 -15.15 -0.20 -16.30
C ASP A 67 -16.25 0.45 -15.46
N GLY A 68 -16.95 1.41 -16.06
CA GLY A 68 -18.19 1.94 -15.50
C GLY A 68 -18.88 2.94 -16.42
N GLU A 69 -19.88 3.62 -15.88
CA GLU A 69 -20.66 4.62 -16.59
C GLU A 69 -20.99 5.81 -15.70
N PHE A 70 -20.81 7.01 -16.25
CA PHE A 70 -21.31 8.25 -15.68
C PHE A 70 -22.69 8.55 -16.24
N GLU A 71 -23.74 8.27 -15.47
CA GLU A 71 -25.12 8.49 -15.94
C GLU A 71 -25.42 9.97 -16.21
N ALA A 72 -24.93 10.87 -15.36
CA ALA A 72 -25.18 12.31 -15.45
C ALA A 72 -24.35 13.04 -16.51
N ILE A 73 -23.20 12.49 -16.91
CA ILE A 73 -22.27 13.16 -17.83
C ILE A 73 -22.63 12.82 -19.28
N LYS A 74 -22.91 13.85 -20.09
CA LYS A 74 -23.36 13.72 -21.48
C LYS A 74 -22.44 14.43 -22.48
N SER A 75 -21.58 15.34 -22.03
CA SER A 75 -20.71 16.14 -22.89
C SER A 75 -19.24 16.07 -22.47
N LYS A 76 -18.35 16.44 -23.40
CA LYS A 76 -16.92 16.61 -23.13
C LYS A 76 -16.66 17.67 -22.06
N ALA A 77 -17.38 18.79 -22.10
CA ALA A 77 -17.18 19.90 -21.18
C ALA A 77 -17.43 19.46 -19.73
N GLU A 78 -18.54 18.77 -19.49
CA GLU A 78 -18.85 18.18 -18.17
C GLU A 78 -17.79 17.15 -17.74
N MET A 79 -17.32 16.32 -18.68
CA MET A 79 -16.27 15.34 -18.39
C MET A 79 -14.92 16.00 -18.06
N ASP A 80 -14.58 17.11 -18.72
CA ASP A 80 -13.33 17.86 -18.49
C ASP A 80 -13.25 18.44 -17.07
N GLU A 81 -14.39 18.75 -16.45
CA GLU A 81 -14.46 19.27 -15.07
C GLU A 81 -14.05 18.21 -14.04
N ILE A 82 -14.35 16.93 -14.29
CA ILE A 82 -14.18 15.86 -13.31
C ILE A 82 -13.16 14.78 -13.70
N GLY A 83 -12.77 14.71 -14.98
CA GLY A 83 -12.03 13.57 -15.52
C GLY A 83 -10.69 13.33 -14.83
N VAL A 84 -9.93 14.39 -14.55
CA VAL A 84 -8.66 14.26 -13.82
C VAL A 84 -8.89 13.82 -12.36
N LYS A 85 -9.93 14.35 -11.69
CA LYS A 85 -10.29 13.95 -10.32
C LYS A 85 -10.58 12.46 -10.24
N TYR A 86 -11.42 11.94 -11.14
CA TYR A 86 -11.74 10.52 -11.19
C TYR A 86 -10.54 9.66 -11.60
N THR A 87 -9.65 10.17 -12.46
CA THR A 87 -8.42 9.44 -12.81
C THR A 87 -7.51 9.26 -11.59
N TYR A 88 -7.36 10.29 -10.75
CA TYR A 88 -6.64 10.16 -9.48
C TYR A 88 -7.30 9.16 -8.54
N TYR A 89 -8.63 9.24 -8.40
CA TYR A 89 -9.40 8.33 -7.54
C TYR A 89 -9.18 6.87 -7.93
N TYR A 90 -9.36 6.50 -9.20
CA TYR A 90 -9.15 5.13 -9.66
C TYR A 90 -7.69 4.67 -9.55
N LEU A 91 -6.73 5.58 -9.74
CA LEU A 91 -5.31 5.29 -9.55
C LEU A 91 -4.99 5.05 -8.07
N ARG A 92 -5.63 5.77 -7.15
CA ARG A 92 -5.52 5.54 -5.70
C ARG A 92 -6.21 4.24 -5.26
N LEU A 93 -7.31 3.84 -5.88
CA LEU A 93 -7.91 2.51 -5.65
C LEU A 93 -6.95 1.40 -6.07
N ALA A 94 -6.34 1.53 -7.25
CA ALA A 94 -5.32 0.59 -7.70
C ALA A 94 -4.16 0.53 -6.70
N GLN A 95 -3.66 1.69 -6.25
CA GLN A 95 -2.59 1.77 -5.26
C GLN A 95 -2.96 1.11 -3.92
N SER A 96 -4.18 1.35 -3.42
CA SER A 96 -4.68 0.74 -2.20
C SER A 96 -4.71 -0.79 -2.31
N PHE A 97 -5.15 -1.34 -3.44
CA PHE A 97 -5.09 -2.79 -3.67
C PHE A 97 -3.65 -3.34 -3.64
N LEU A 98 -2.64 -2.59 -4.08
CA LEU A 98 -1.24 -3.03 -3.98
C LEU A 98 -0.74 -3.10 -2.54
N GLN A 99 -1.36 -2.36 -1.63
CA GLN A 99 -1.06 -2.46 -0.20
C GLN A 99 -1.59 -3.80 0.35
N ASP A 100 -2.75 -4.27 -0.12
CA ASP A 100 -3.26 -5.59 0.23
C ASP A 100 -2.41 -6.73 -0.32
N LEU A 101 -1.82 -6.57 -1.51
CA LEU A 101 -0.83 -7.54 -2.02
C LEU A 101 0.39 -7.67 -1.09
N TRP A 102 0.77 -6.60 -0.39
CA TRP A 102 1.85 -6.67 0.61
C TRP A 102 1.46 -7.35 1.91
N LEU A 103 0.18 -7.28 2.30
CA LEU A 103 -0.33 -8.07 3.42
C LEU A 103 -0.17 -9.58 3.16
N ILE A 104 -0.13 -10.01 1.89
CA ILE A 104 0.16 -11.40 1.51
C ILE A 104 1.66 -11.72 1.64
N LYS A 105 2.54 -10.86 1.13
CA LYS A 105 4.01 -11.02 1.20
C LYS A 105 4.76 -9.75 0.79
N ASP A 106 6.02 -9.65 1.21
CA ASP A 106 6.92 -8.58 0.78
C ASP A 106 6.99 -8.49 -0.76
N ASN A 107 6.93 -7.26 -1.26
CA ASN A 107 6.98 -6.93 -2.69
C ASN A 107 7.26 -5.43 -2.91
N SER A 108 7.79 -5.11 -4.08
CA SER A 108 7.99 -3.76 -4.61
C SER A 108 7.00 -3.41 -5.73
N ILE A 109 5.76 -3.91 -5.67
CA ILE A 109 4.76 -3.64 -6.71
C ILE A 109 4.20 -2.23 -6.54
N TYR A 110 4.17 -1.42 -7.59
CA TYR A 110 3.65 -0.05 -7.52
C TYR A 110 2.88 0.34 -8.79
N VAL A 111 2.13 1.44 -8.70
CA VAL A 111 1.51 2.14 -9.83
C VAL A 111 2.07 3.55 -9.90
N ARG A 112 2.24 4.07 -11.12
CA ARG A 112 2.75 5.42 -11.35
C ARG A 112 1.77 6.25 -12.16
N ASP A 113 1.46 5.82 -13.37
CA ASP A 113 0.56 6.51 -14.29
C ASP A 113 -0.75 5.75 -14.47
N GLY A 114 -1.86 6.48 -14.51
CA GLY A 114 -3.18 5.94 -14.82
C GLY A 114 -3.87 6.78 -15.89
N PHE A 115 -4.64 6.13 -16.75
CA PHE A 115 -5.40 6.77 -17.83
C PHE A 115 -6.88 6.44 -17.69
N LEU A 116 -7.73 7.46 -17.75
CA LEU A 116 -9.18 7.31 -17.81
C LEU A 116 -9.65 7.65 -19.23
N LEU A 117 -10.21 6.67 -19.92
CA LEU A 117 -10.85 6.82 -21.22
C LEU A 117 -12.35 7.02 -20.99
N ALA A 118 -12.90 8.17 -21.32
CA ALA A 118 -14.34 8.43 -21.27
C ALA A 118 -14.90 8.50 -22.69
N TYR A 119 -15.94 7.73 -23.02
CA TYR A 119 -16.38 7.50 -24.40
C TYR A 119 -17.89 7.27 -24.48
N TYR A 120 -18.46 7.42 -25.69
CA TYR A 120 -19.88 7.26 -25.95
C TYR A 120 -20.22 5.84 -26.36
N LYS A 121 -19.66 5.40 -27.49
CA LYS A 121 -19.92 4.09 -28.08
C LYS A 121 -18.66 3.24 -28.10
N ASP A 122 -17.57 3.80 -28.66
CA ASP A 122 -16.31 3.10 -28.91
C ASP A 122 -15.14 3.97 -28.45
N PHE A 123 -14.01 3.40 -28.01
CA PHE A 123 -12.90 4.18 -27.44
C PHE A 123 -12.37 5.31 -28.33
N GLU A 124 -12.48 5.19 -29.65
CA GLU A 124 -12.03 6.22 -30.61
C GLU A 124 -12.87 7.51 -30.57
N ASP A 125 -14.11 7.44 -30.06
CA ASP A 125 -15.00 8.61 -29.95
C ASP A 125 -14.85 9.37 -28.63
N GLY A 126 -13.90 8.96 -27.80
CA GLY A 126 -13.75 9.41 -26.42
C GLY A 126 -12.70 10.48 -26.18
N PHE A 127 -12.41 10.66 -24.89
CA PHE A 127 -11.44 11.60 -24.33
C PHE A 127 -10.57 10.86 -23.30
N ILE A 128 -9.32 11.30 -23.15
CA ILE A 128 -8.36 10.70 -22.22
C ILE A 128 -7.96 11.71 -21.16
N TYR A 129 -7.98 11.27 -19.91
CA TYR A 129 -7.43 11.98 -18.76
C TYR A 129 -6.29 11.16 -18.17
N LYS A 130 -5.26 11.84 -17.65
CA LYS A 130 -4.08 11.22 -17.03
C LYS A 130 -3.94 11.68 -15.59
N ALA A 131 -3.58 10.75 -14.70
CA ALA A 131 -3.07 11.04 -13.37
C ALA A 131 -1.72 10.33 -13.15
N SER A 132 -0.90 10.91 -12.28
CA SER A 132 0.40 10.37 -11.92
C SER A 132 0.63 10.45 -10.41
N LEU A 133 1.16 9.37 -9.83
CA LEU A 133 1.64 9.27 -8.46
C LEU A 133 3.17 9.16 -8.44
N SER A 134 3.80 9.61 -7.36
CA SER A 134 5.25 9.58 -7.17
C SER A 134 5.73 8.41 -6.30
N GLU A 135 4.82 7.67 -5.68
CA GLU A 135 5.14 6.62 -4.74
C GLU A 135 5.64 5.36 -5.47
N ILE A 136 6.88 4.97 -5.20
CA ILE A 136 7.50 3.72 -5.64
C ILE A 136 7.73 2.87 -4.39
N PHE A 137 7.35 1.60 -4.42
CA PHE A 137 7.59 0.69 -3.31
C PHE A 137 8.85 -0.13 -3.54
N TYR A 138 9.57 -0.42 -2.47
CA TYR A 138 10.77 -1.25 -2.46
C TYR A 138 10.56 -2.44 -1.53
N HIS A 139 11.22 -3.55 -1.82
CA HIS A 139 11.28 -4.68 -0.90
C HIS A 139 11.81 -4.23 0.48
N SER A 140 11.55 -5.03 1.50
CA SER A 140 12.11 -4.84 2.84
C SER A 140 13.65 -4.77 2.84
N SER A 141 14.32 -5.33 1.83
CA SER A 141 15.76 -5.22 1.58
C SER A 141 16.21 -3.94 0.84
N CYS A 142 15.30 -3.01 0.53
CA CYS A 142 15.51 -1.83 -0.32
C CYS A 142 15.85 -2.13 -1.79
N VAL A 143 15.66 -3.37 -2.25
CA VAL A 143 15.84 -3.74 -3.66
C VAL A 143 14.56 -3.48 -4.45
N ASP A 144 14.72 -2.95 -5.65
CA ASP A 144 13.67 -2.87 -6.66
C ASP A 144 13.70 -4.14 -7.52
N MET A 145 12.71 -5.01 -7.37
CA MET A 145 12.66 -6.28 -8.11
C MET A 145 11.24 -6.78 -8.39
N GLU A 146 11.11 -7.66 -9.37
CA GLU A 146 9.83 -8.24 -9.73
C GLU A 146 9.35 -9.27 -8.68
N SER A 147 8.05 -9.29 -8.43
CA SER A 147 7.36 -10.19 -7.50
C SER A 147 6.33 -11.05 -8.23
N ASN A 148 6.55 -12.36 -8.24
CA ASN A 148 5.62 -13.33 -8.83
C ASN A 148 4.43 -13.57 -7.89
N PHE A 149 3.20 -13.49 -8.38
CA PHE A 149 2.00 -13.82 -7.64
C PHE A 149 1.23 -14.94 -8.35
N THR A 150 0.81 -15.93 -7.56
CA THR A 150 -0.14 -16.96 -7.99
C THR A 150 -1.54 -16.36 -8.11
N LYS A 151 -2.41 -16.99 -8.89
CA LYS A 151 -3.84 -16.64 -8.94
C LYS A 151 -4.49 -16.66 -7.55
N ASN A 152 -4.13 -17.63 -6.71
CA ASN A 152 -4.72 -17.78 -5.37
C ASN A 152 -4.30 -16.63 -4.43
N GLN A 153 -3.07 -16.14 -4.54
CA GLN A 153 -2.60 -14.99 -3.75
C GLN A 153 -3.34 -13.71 -4.14
N ILE A 154 -3.56 -13.47 -5.44
CA ILE A 154 -4.37 -12.32 -5.90
C ILE A 154 -5.80 -12.45 -5.37
N LEU A 155 -6.43 -13.63 -5.51
CA LEU A 155 -7.78 -13.88 -4.99
C LEU A 155 -7.89 -13.71 -3.47
N SER A 156 -6.83 -14.03 -2.73
CA SER A 156 -6.79 -13.80 -1.28
C SER A 156 -6.82 -12.32 -0.95
N ALA A 157 -6.02 -11.49 -1.63
CA ALA A 157 -6.03 -10.05 -1.45
C ALA A 157 -7.38 -9.43 -1.86
N THR A 158 -7.97 -9.91 -2.96
CA THR A 158 -9.28 -9.44 -3.43
C THR A 158 -10.41 -9.66 -2.43
N ARG A 159 -10.39 -10.75 -1.65
CA ARG A 159 -11.49 -11.12 -0.76
C ARG A 159 -11.78 -10.05 0.29
N ASP A 160 -10.72 -9.42 0.80
CA ASP A 160 -10.80 -8.45 1.88
C ASP A 160 -10.71 -7.01 1.38
N PHE A 161 -10.47 -6.80 0.08
CA PHE A 161 -10.38 -5.48 -0.52
C PHE A 161 -11.76 -4.80 -0.57
N ILE A 162 -11.86 -3.64 0.05
CA ILE A 162 -13.06 -2.80 0.04
C ILE A 162 -12.71 -1.49 -0.67
N PRO A 163 -13.23 -1.22 -1.88
CA PRO A 163 -13.01 0.06 -2.54
C PRO A 163 -13.70 1.16 -1.73
N TYR A 164 -12.96 2.21 -1.40
CA TYR A 164 -13.55 3.39 -0.78
C TYR A 164 -14.27 4.24 -1.84
N PRO A 165 -15.42 4.85 -1.50
CA PRO A 165 -16.17 5.71 -2.41
C PRO A 165 -15.44 7.03 -2.70
N ILE A 166 -15.75 7.66 -3.85
CA ILE A 166 -15.10 8.93 -4.23
C ILE A 166 -15.50 10.07 -3.31
N GLU A 167 -16.64 9.97 -2.63
CA GLU A 167 -17.16 10.91 -1.65
C GLU A 167 -16.25 11.04 -0.41
N GLU A 168 -15.38 10.07 -0.15
CA GLU A 168 -14.33 10.21 0.86
C GLU A 168 -13.28 11.26 0.49
N TYR A 169 -13.19 11.64 -0.80
CA TYR A 169 -12.35 12.75 -1.25
C TYR A 169 -13.17 14.03 -1.45
N ASP A 170 -12.92 14.97 -0.56
CA ASP A 170 -13.43 16.33 -0.71
C ASP A 170 -12.79 17.07 -1.92
N GLU A 171 -13.26 18.28 -2.18
CA GLU A 171 -12.71 19.12 -3.25
C GLU A 171 -11.22 19.43 -3.05
N LYS A 172 -10.75 19.52 -1.80
CA LYS A 172 -9.37 19.82 -1.47
C LYS A 172 -8.46 18.64 -1.78
N ASN A 173 -8.88 17.40 -1.50
CA ASN A 173 -8.12 16.20 -1.84
C ASN A 173 -8.03 15.97 -3.36
N PHE A 174 -9.04 16.42 -4.11
CA PHE A 174 -9.11 16.29 -5.57
C PHE A 174 -8.86 14.84 -6.04
N GLY A 175 -9.68 13.91 -5.55
CA GLY A 175 -9.57 12.48 -5.90
C GLY A 175 -8.32 11.80 -5.33
N GLY A 176 -7.74 12.35 -4.28
CA GLY A 176 -6.49 11.85 -3.67
C GLY A 176 -5.22 12.35 -4.34
N LYS A 177 -5.30 13.37 -5.21
CA LYS A 177 -4.13 14.10 -5.71
C LYS A 177 -3.38 14.78 -4.56
N ASN A 178 -4.11 15.48 -3.70
CA ASN A 178 -3.55 16.26 -2.62
C ASN A 178 -3.64 15.44 -1.32
N PRO A 179 -2.50 15.05 -0.72
CA PRO A 179 -2.51 14.32 0.54
C PRO A 179 -2.97 15.23 1.68
N ASP A 180 -3.58 14.63 2.69
CA ASP A 180 -3.85 15.26 3.98
C ASP A 180 -3.05 14.57 5.10
N ALA A 181 -3.19 15.12 6.30
CA ALA A 181 -2.56 14.61 7.51
C ALA A 181 -3.59 14.06 8.50
N ASP A 182 -4.83 13.79 8.08
CA ASP A 182 -5.94 13.47 8.98
C ASP A 182 -5.67 12.18 9.78
N HIS A 183 -4.96 11.22 9.19
CA HIS A 183 -4.46 10.03 9.86
C HIS A 183 -3.54 10.33 11.06
N LEU A 184 -2.98 11.52 11.21
CA LEU A 184 -2.17 11.91 12.38
C LEU A 184 -2.99 12.60 13.48
N PHE A 185 -4.24 12.94 13.23
CA PHE A 185 -5.06 13.76 14.11
C PHE A 185 -6.22 12.95 14.72
N LYS A 186 -6.22 12.80 16.05
CA LYS A 186 -7.26 12.04 16.77
C LYS A 186 -8.67 12.58 16.56
N ASN A 187 -8.84 13.90 16.44
CA ASN A 187 -10.14 14.55 16.16
C ASN A 187 -10.68 14.27 14.75
N LYS A 188 -9.87 13.66 13.87
CA LYS A 188 -10.28 13.20 12.53
C LYS A 188 -10.64 11.71 12.50
N GLY A 189 -10.78 11.08 13.66
CA GLY A 189 -11.16 9.66 13.76
C GLY A 189 -9.98 8.67 13.62
N SER A 190 -8.75 9.17 13.45
CA SER A 190 -7.54 8.34 13.37
C SER A 190 -7.37 7.43 14.58
N ASN A 191 -7.22 6.14 14.31
CA ASN A 191 -6.87 5.12 15.28
C ASN A 191 -5.39 4.71 15.17
N ARG A 192 -4.94 3.83 16.07
CA ARG A 192 -3.53 3.39 16.11
C ARG A 192 -3.10 2.55 14.91
N LEU A 193 -4.03 1.77 14.34
CA LEU A 193 -3.80 0.96 13.15
C LEU A 193 -3.65 1.86 11.93
N ASP A 194 -4.48 2.89 11.77
CA ASP A 194 -4.39 3.84 10.64
C ASP A 194 -3.00 4.49 10.57
N ARG A 195 -2.50 4.95 11.74
CA ARG A 195 -1.15 5.54 11.85
C ARG A 195 -0.04 4.53 11.60
N ALA A 196 -0.16 3.33 12.16
CA ALA A 196 0.82 2.28 11.98
C ALA A 196 0.92 1.87 10.51
N PHE A 197 -0.24 1.72 9.85
CA PHE A 197 -0.33 1.43 8.42
C PHE A 197 0.30 2.55 7.59
N TYR A 198 -0.02 3.82 7.88
CA TYR A 198 0.60 4.97 7.23
C TYR A 198 2.14 4.91 7.29
N PHE A 199 2.72 4.76 8.48
CA PHE A 199 4.18 4.70 8.63
C PHE A 199 4.78 3.45 7.98
N THR A 200 4.06 2.34 7.95
CA THR A 200 4.47 1.13 7.23
C THR A 200 4.55 1.40 5.72
N ILE A 201 3.54 2.05 5.13
CA ILE A 201 3.59 2.46 3.72
C ILE A 201 4.75 3.44 3.48
N ARG A 202 4.99 4.40 4.38
CA ARG A 202 6.16 5.30 4.27
C ARG A 202 7.48 4.54 4.28
N ALA A 203 7.62 3.51 5.12
CA ALA A 203 8.80 2.65 5.11
C ALA A 203 8.99 1.96 3.75
N ARG A 204 7.91 1.46 3.15
CA ARG A 204 7.95 0.82 1.83
C ARG A 204 8.36 1.77 0.71
N THR A 205 8.05 3.05 0.81
CA THR A 205 8.52 4.08 -0.15
C THR A 205 9.99 4.47 0.00
N CYS A 206 10.67 3.97 1.03
CA CYS A 206 12.05 4.34 1.32
C CYS A 206 13.03 3.30 0.77
N CYS A 207 13.99 3.73 -0.06
CA CYS A 207 15.08 2.88 -0.55
C CYS A 207 16.37 2.99 0.29
N ILE A 208 16.31 3.65 1.45
CA ILE A 208 17.45 3.86 2.35
C ILE A 208 17.19 3.07 3.64
N LEU A 209 17.91 1.96 3.85
CA LEU A 209 17.67 1.00 4.94
C LEU A 209 17.51 1.65 6.32
N PRO A 210 18.41 2.55 6.78
CA PRO A 210 18.24 3.18 8.08
C PRO A 210 16.95 3.99 8.22
N MET A 211 16.55 4.72 7.17
CA MET A 211 15.32 5.51 7.17
C MET A 211 14.09 4.62 7.07
N LYS A 212 14.15 3.51 6.32
CA LYS A 212 13.10 2.48 6.30
C LYS A 212 12.87 1.91 7.71
N ILE A 213 13.95 1.58 8.43
CA ILE A 213 13.89 1.13 9.83
C ILE A 213 13.25 2.20 10.75
N VAL A 214 13.60 3.49 10.57
CA VAL A 214 12.96 4.59 11.34
C VAL A 214 11.44 4.60 11.14
N PHE A 215 10.96 4.47 9.90
CA PHE A 215 9.52 4.44 9.63
C PHE A 215 8.84 3.20 10.23
N TYR A 216 9.47 2.02 10.17
CA TYR A 216 8.95 0.84 10.86
C TYR A 216 8.91 1.02 12.38
N CYS A 217 9.91 1.65 12.99
CA CYS A 217 9.86 2.00 14.42
C CYS A 217 8.67 2.92 14.73
N ASN A 218 8.43 3.95 13.91
CA ASN A 218 7.26 4.83 14.10
C ASN A 218 5.93 4.05 13.99
N ALA A 219 5.84 3.06 13.10
CA ALA A 219 4.66 2.20 13.00
C ALA A 219 4.44 1.38 14.28
N LEU A 220 5.51 0.78 14.83
CA LEU A 220 5.45 0.07 16.11
C LEU A 220 5.10 0.99 17.28
N GLU A 221 5.66 2.21 17.30
CA GLU A 221 5.32 3.23 18.31
C GLU A 221 3.82 3.56 18.25
N CYS A 222 3.23 3.65 17.06
CA CYS A 222 1.79 3.89 16.91
C CYS A 222 0.94 2.79 17.55
N LEU A 223 1.33 1.52 17.37
CA LEU A 223 0.60 0.36 17.89
C LEU A 223 0.70 0.23 19.41
N PHE A 224 1.90 0.36 19.96
CA PHE A 224 2.21 -0.10 21.30
C PHE A 224 2.48 1.00 22.33
N THR A 225 2.59 2.28 21.94
CA THR A 225 2.92 3.34 22.91
C THR A 225 1.70 3.79 23.70
N VAL A 226 1.81 3.77 25.03
CA VAL A 226 0.77 4.21 25.98
C VAL A 226 1.32 5.29 26.96
N GLY A 227 2.45 5.92 26.62
CA GLY A 227 3.11 6.92 27.45
C GLY A 227 4.51 7.25 26.93
N THR A 228 5.32 8.00 27.69
CA THR A 228 6.63 8.49 27.22
C THR A 228 7.83 7.80 27.87
N SER A 229 7.64 7.01 28.92
CA SER A 229 8.73 6.32 29.62
C SER A 229 9.04 4.96 28.99
N GLU A 230 10.34 4.68 28.84
CA GLU A 230 10.88 3.36 28.45
C GLU A 230 10.27 2.76 27.18
N VAL A 231 9.86 3.63 26.24
CA VAL A 231 9.15 3.26 25.01
C VAL A 231 9.83 2.09 24.28
N ASN A 232 11.14 2.17 24.05
CA ASN A 232 11.89 1.14 23.34
C ASN A 232 11.86 -0.23 24.06
N HIS A 233 11.92 -0.24 25.39
CA HIS A 233 11.87 -1.48 26.17
C HIS A 233 10.47 -2.09 26.11
N LYS A 234 9.44 -1.27 26.37
CA LYS A 234 8.03 -1.70 26.35
C LYS A 234 7.63 -2.25 24.99
N ILE A 235 8.05 -1.62 23.90
CA ILE A 235 7.72 -2.09 22.55
C ILE A 235 8.39 -3.44 22.26
N ALA A 236 9.68 -3.60 22.61
CA ALA A 236 10.38 -4.87 22.44
C ALA A 236 9.72 -6.01 23.23
N GLU A 237 9.32 -5.74 24.47
CA GLU A 237 8.60 -6.70 25.31
C GLU A 237 7.22 -7.04 24.74
N ARG A 238 6.42 -6.04 24.36
CA ARG A 238 5.06 -6.25 23.84
C ARG A 238 5.03 -7.01 22.53
N VAL A 239 5.95 -6.72 21.61
CA VAL A 239 6.11 -7.49 20.36
C VAL A 239 6.45 -8.95 20.68
N ALA A 240 7.41 -9.18 21.59
CA ALA A 240 7.79 -10.53 21.99
C ALA A 240 6.62 -11.27 22.66
N LEU A 241 5.87 -10.63 23.56
CA LEU A 241 4.71 -11.24 24.21
C LEU A 241 3.59 -11.57 23.22
N LEU A 242 3.34 -10.71 22.24
CA LEU A 242 2.22 -10.85 21.31
C LEU A 242 2.48 -11.87 20.20
N LEU A 243 3.70 -11.91 19.64
CA LEU A 243 4.02 -12.76 18.49
C LEU A 243 4.92 -13.96 18.84
N GLY A 244 5.61 -13.94 19.96
CA GLY A 244 6.58 -14.97 20.31
C GLY A 244 5.93 -16.28 20.74
N THR A 245 6.22 -17.36 20.02
CA THR A 245 5.63 -18.70 20.25
C THR A 245 6.45 -19.58 21.20
N SER A 246 7.67 -19.17 21.54
CA SER A 246 8.57 -19.88 22.45
C SER A 246 9.52 -18.90 23.15
N GLY A 247 10.19 -19.34 24.22
CA GLY A 247 11.17 -18.50 24.93
C GLY A 247 12.29 -17.97 24.02
N GLU A 248 12.78 -18.79 23.08
CA GLU A 248 13.82 -18.36 22.14
C GLU A 248 13.28 -17.41 21.08
N SER A 249 12.07 -17.66 20.54
CA SER A 249 11.40 -16.74 19.61
C SER A 249 11.13 -15.38 20.25
N LYS A 250 10.66 -15.35 21.50
CA LYS A 250 10.47 -14.11 22.28
C LYS A 250 11.77 -13.33 22.41
N LYS A 251 12.86 -14.02 22.73
CA LYS A 251 14.20 -13.43 22.87
C LYS A 251 14.74 -12.89 21.54
N GLU A 252 14.51 -13.59 20.43
CA GLU A 252 14.88 -13.12 19.08
C GLU A 252 14.12 -11.85 18.73
N LEU A 253 12.79 -11.85 18.85
CA LEU A 253 11.94 -10.69 18.57
C LEU A 253 12.38 -9.47 19.40
N TYR A 254 12.56 -9.66 20.71
CA TYR A 254 13.04 -8.61 21.61
C TYR A 254 14.36 -8.00 21.12
N LYS A 255 15.35 -8.83 20.75
CA LYS A 255 16.64 -8.37 20.25
C LYS A 255 16.52 -7.60 18.93
N ILE A 256 15.71 -8.09 17.99
CA ILE A 256 15.49 -7.41 16.71
C ILE A 256 14.92 -6.00 16.94
N ILE A 257 13.91 -5.88 17.80
CA ILE A 257 13.33 -4.57 18.12
C ILE A 257 14.38 -3.65 18.76
N LYS A 258 15.19 -4.15 19.70
CA LYS A 258 16.27 -3.35 20.30
C LYS A 258 17.26 -2.84 19.25
N MET A 259 17.70 -3.70 18.33
CA MET A 259 18.59 -3.30 17.22
C MET A 259 17.96 -2.24 16.32
N ALA A 260 16.66 -2.34 16.04
CA ALA A 260 15.92 -1.35 15.27
C ALA A 260 15.90 0.02 15.95
N TYR A 261 15.67 0.06 17.26
CA TYR A 261 15.67 1.31 18.03
C TYR A 261 17.06 1.93 18.18
N ASP A 262 18.11 1.12 18.29
CA ASP A 262 19.48 1.62 18.27
C ASP A 262 19.79 2.32 16.93
N CYS A 263 19.42 1.68 15.81
CA CYS A 263 19.52 2.29 14.47
C CYS A 263 18.71 3.58 14.37
N ARG A 264 17.43 3.56 14.77
CA ARG A 264 16.54 4.73 14.73
C ARG A 264 17.12 5.89 15.54
N SER A 265 17.60 5.62 16.76
CA SER A 265 18.24 6.61 17.63
C SER A 265 19.44 7.27 16.95
N THR A 266 20.36 6.48 16.41
CA THR A 266 21.52 6.99 15.67
C THR A 266 21.10 7.90 14.50
N VAL A 267 20.13 7.45 13.68
CA VAL A 267 19.68 8.19 12.50
C VAL A 267 19.01 9.52 12.89
N VAL A 268 18.05 9.50 13.83
CA VAL A 268 17.31 10.72 14.18
C VAL A 268 18.17 11.77 14.89
N HIS A 269 19.25 11.34 15.55
CA HIS A 269 20.23 12.23 16.17
C HIS A 269 21.34 12.64 15.21
N GLY A 270 21.26 12.28 13.92
CA GLY A 270 22.23 12.66 12.89
C GLY A 270 23.61 12.03 13.10
N GLN A 271 23.69 10.91 13.81
CA GLN A 271 24.94 10.21 14.08
C GLN A 271 25.31 9.24 12.94
N HIS A 272 26.59 8.89 12.85
CA HIS A 272 27.05 7.87 11.92
C HIS A 272 26.67 6.46 12.39
N ILE A 273 26.09 5.68 11.47
CA ILE A 273 25.81 4.26 11.71
C ILE A 273 27.11 3.47 11.65
N LYS A 274 27.34 2.66 12.69
CA LYS A 274 28.45 1.72 12.76
C LYS A 274 27.95 0.32 12.44
N GLY A 275 28.71 -0.43 11.64
CA GLY A 275 28.41 -1.83 11.34
C GLY A 275 28.23 -2.10 9.85
N GLU A 276 27.78 -3.32 9.55
CA GLU A 276 27.61 -3.83 8.20
C GLU A 276 26.16 -3.65 7.73
N GLU A 277 26.00 -3.26 6.47
CA GLU A 277 24.70 -3.09 5.82
C GLU A 277 23.84 -4.37 5.86
N VAL A 278 24.47 -5.55 5.79
CA VAL A 278 23.79 -6.86 5.89
C VAL A 278 22.97 -6.99 7.17
N LYS A 279 23.44 -6.41 8.29
CA LYS A 279 22.69 -6.42 9.55
C LYS A 279 21.44 -5.55 9.46
N LEU A 280 21.51 -4.42 8.76
CA LEU A 280 20.36 -3.54 8.56
C LEU A 280 19.33 -4.16 7.63
N VAL A 281 19.77 -4.87 6.58
CA VAL A 281 18.86 -5.66 5.72
C VAL A 281 18.09 -6.67 6.57
N HIS A 282 18.78 -7.44 7.40
CA HIS A 282 18.15 -8.42 8.28
C HIS A 282 17.13 -7.79 9.25
N VAL A 283 17.49 -6.68 9.90
CA VAL A 283 16.58 -5.94 10.79
C VAL A 283 15.36 -5.43 10.02
N SER A 284 15.56 -4.82 8.86
CA SER A 284 14.48 -4.28 8.01
C SER A 284 13.51 -5.37 7.56
N GLN A 285 14.02 -6.52 7.09
CA GLN A 285 13.21 -7.69 6.73
C GLN A 285 12.36 -8.19 7.90
N LYS A 286 12.98 -8.37 9.07
CA LYS A 286 12.26 -8.82 10.27
C LYS A 286 11.21 -7.81 10.73
N LEU A 287 11.47 -6.50 10.63
CA LEU A 287 10.49 -5.47 10.96
C LEU A 287 9.31 -5.46 9.98
N ASP A 288 9.56 -5.65 8.68
CA ASP A 288 8.50 -5.74 7.67
C ASP A 288 7.59 -6.96 7.94
N ASP A 289 8.18 -8.12 8.25
CA ASP A 289 7.43 -9.33 8.61
C ASP A 289 6.62 -9.14 9.90
N ILE A 290 7.23 -8.58 10.95
CA ILE A 290 6.55 -8.27 12.22
C ILE A 290 5.36 -7.35 11.97
N LEU A 291 5.53 -6.25 11.23
CA LEU A 291 4.45 -5.31 10.98
C LEU A 291 3.36 -5.92 10.10
N ARG A 292 3.72 -6.72 9.10
CA ARG A 292 2.73 -7.45 8.29
C ARG A 292 1.90 -8.39 9.15
N GLU A 293 2.52 -9.14 10.05
CA GLU A 293 1.82 -10.03 10.99
C GLU A 293 0.90 -9.25 11.92
N LEU A 294 1.38 -8.15 12.52
CA LEU A 294 0.57 -7.31 13.41
C LEU A 294 -0.63 -6.65 12.72
N LEU A 295 -0.47 -6.23 11.45
CA LEU A 295 -1.52 -5.57 10.69
C LEU A 295 -2.54 -6.56 10.11
N THR A 296 -2.13 -7.81 9.86
CA THR A 296 -3.02 -8.88 9.35
C THR A 296 -3.68 -9.71 10.46
N GLY A 297 -3.05 -9.80 11.64
CA GLY A 297 -3.44 -10.70 12.72
C GLY A 297 -4.71 -10.32 13.49
N LYS A 298 -5.37 -9.20 13.16
CA LYS A 298 -6.61 -8.71 13.80
C LYS A 298 -6.54 -8.74 15.34
N HIS A 299 -5.41 -8.32 15.91
CA HIS A 299 -5.21 -8.36 17.36
C HIS A 299 -6.14 -7.37 18.08
N GLU A 300 -7.09 -7.88 18.86
CA GLU A 300 -8.08 -7.07 19.60
C GLU A 300 -7.45 -6.01 20.51
N VAL A 301 -6.24 -6.27 21.01
CA VAL A 301 -5.49 -5.34 21.86
C VAL A 301 -5.34 -3.96 21.22
N PHE A 302 -5.25 -3.87 19.89
CA PHE A 302 -5.10 -2.58 19.19
C PHE A 302 -6.39 -1.76 19.12
N SER A 303 -7.55 -2.37 19.37
CA SER A 303 -8.83 -1.67 19.50
C SER A 303 -9.11 -1.20 20.93
N LYS A 304 -8.35 -1.68 21.92
CA LYS A 304 -8.53 -1.34 23.33
C LYS A 304 -8.08 0.09 23.65
N LYS A 305 -8.66 0.65 24.73
CA LYS A 305 -8.17 1.90 25.31
C LYS A 305 -6.83 1.67 26.00
N ASP A 306 -6.12 2.77 26.22
CA ASP A 306 -4.78 2.78 26.79
C ASP A 306 -4.65 2.01 28.12
N PRO A 307 -5.51 2.20 29.14
CA PRO A 307 -5.43 1.41 30.38
C PRO A 307 -5.65 -0.10 30.18
N GLU A 308 -6.62 -0.46 29.34
CA GLU A 308 -6.99 -1.86 29.03
C GLU A 308 -5.88 -2.57 28.25
N MET A 309 -5.19 -1.84 27.36
CA MET A 309 -4.02 -2.34 26.66
C MET A 309 -2.87 -2.62 27.64
N GLU A 310 -2.60 -1.70 28.56
CA GLU A 310 -1.55 -1.87 29.58
C GLU A 310 -1.83 -3.11 30.46
N GLU A 311 -3.08 -3.26 30.90
CA GLU A 311 -3.53 -4.42 31.67
C GLU A 311 -3.38 -5.72 30.85
N THR A 312 -3.77 -5.71 29.57
CA THR A 312 -3.60 -6.87 28.68
C THR A 312 -2.16 -7.34 28.62
N PHE A 313 -1.20 -6.42 28.42
CA PHE A 313 0.22 -6.79 28.37
C PHE A 313 0.79 -7.18 29.73
N THR A 314 0.31 -6.58 30.81
CA THR A 314 0.68 -6.98 32.18
C THR A 314 0.24 -8.42 32.45
N ASN A 315 -0.99 -8.76 32.08
CA ASN A 315 -1.53 -10.12 32.22
C ASN A 315 -0.72 -11.12 31.39
N LEU A 316 -0.37 -10.78 30.14
CA LEU A 316 0.49 -11.60 29.30
C LEU A 316 1.89 -11.80 29.89
N LEU A 317 2.46 -10.77 30.54
CA LEU A 317 3.78 -10.85 31.16
C LEU A 317 3.80 -11.83 32.34
N PHE A 318 2.75 -11.84 33.16
CA PHE A 318 2.63 -12.68 34.35
C PHE A 318 1.85 -13.99 34.12
N ASN A 319 1.45 -14.28 32.87
CA ASN A 319 0.61 -15.43 32.50
C ASN A 319 -0.69 -15.50 33.33
N VAL A 320 -1.31 -14.35 33.57
CA VAL A 320 -2.65 -14.24 34.17
C VAL A 320 -3.66 -14.21 33.03
N ASN A 321 -4.61 -15.15 33.01
CA ASN A 321 -5.66 -15.22 31.98
C ASN A 321 -6.83 -14.30 32.30
#